data_AF-A0A4Q3ECV9-F1
#
_entry.id   AF-A0A4Q3ECV9-F1
#
_cell.length_a   1.000
_cell.length_b   1.000
_cell.length_c   1.000
_cell.angle_alpha   90.00
_cell.angle_beta   90.00
_cell.angle_gamma   90.00
#
_symmetry.space_group_name_H-M   'P 1'
#
loop_
_entity.id
_entity.type
_entity.pdbx_description
1 polymer ?
#
loop_
_entity_poly.entity_id
_entity_poly.type
_entity_poly.pdbx_seq_one_letter_code
_entity_poly.pdbx_strand_id
1 'polypeptide(L)'
;MKTKSKLYYHNFVEVFGFDPKNADAVFNKAISVRDQFKPLVSSITPHAAYSVSKELRNKLKELFAINAAKVHISQFSNDRTIKNTFKLYDNNLIEGVLIPAPERMTACVSSQVGCSLTCKFCATGYMERKRNLNPDEIYDQVVLLDQQSKLNYNHPLTNIVYMGMGEPLLNYANVMKSIERITAEDGLNMAARRITVSTAGIAKMIKKLGDDQVKFNLALSLHAANDAKRNEIMPINEQNSLKALAEALKYYYSKTKNPVTYEYILFDNFNDELEDAAELAAFCKHLPCKVNIIEYNPISFADFVNTKEAKTDAFAA
;
A
#
# COMPACT_ATOMS: atom_id res chain seq x y z
N MET A 1 19.02 2.15 -30.36
CA MET A 1 19.64 2.34 -29.02
C MET A 1 19.58 1.02 -28.27
N LYS A 2 20.55 0.69 -27.40
CA LYS A 2 20.41 -0.46 -26.48
C LYS A 2 19.42 -0.07 -25.37
N THR A 3 18.40 -0.89 -25.15
CA THR A 3 17.46 -0.69 -24.04
C THR A 3 18.18 -0.97 -22.72
N LYS A 4 18.25 0.02 -21.81
CA LYS A 4 18.82 -0.19 -20.47
C LYS A 4 17.93 -1.12 -19.66
N SER A 5 18.53 -1.99 -18.86
CA SER A 5 17.80 -2.78 -17.88
C SER A 5 17.38 -1.89 -16.72
N LYS A 6 16.16 -2.08 -16.19
CA LYS A 6 15.77 -1.43 -14.94
C LYS A 6 16.43 -2.17 -13.77
N LEU A 7 17.08 -1.42 -12.88
CA LEU A 7 17.41 -1.88 -11.53
C LEU A 7 16.72 -0.96 -10.54
N TYR A 8 16.35 -1.52 -9.40
CA TYR A 8 15.71 -0.76 -8.33
C TYR A 8 16.60 -0.73 -7.07
N TYR A 9 16.01 -0.75 -5.87
CA TYR A 9 16.62 -0.30 -4.61
C TYR A 9 16.32 -1.34 -3.31
N HIS A 10 17.59 -1.99 -3.40
CA HIS A 10 18.39 -2.73 -2.32
C HIS A 10 19.50 -3.77 -2.66
N ASN A 11 19.20 -5.03 -3.00
CA ASN A 11 19.95 -6.18 -2.45
C ASN A 11 21.25 -6.66 -3.16
N PHE A 12 22.14 -5.76 -3.64
CA PHE A 12 23.41 -6.16 -4.30
C PHE A 12 24.40 -6.91 -3.39
N VAL A 13 24.40 -6.61 -2.09
CA VAL A 13 25.47 -7.00 -1.16
C VAL A 13 25.39 -8.49 -0.78
N GLU A 14 24.20 -9.00 -0.52
CA GLU A 14 24.02 -10.32 0.11
C GLU A 14 24.18 -11.49 -0.86
N VAL A 15 23.76 -11.33 -2.13
CA VAL A 15 23.79 -12.40 -3.14
C VAL A 15 25.23 -12.85 -3.47
N PHE A 16 26.23 -12.01 -3.19
CA PHE A 16 27.60 -12.19 -3.69
C PHE A 16 28.73 -12.25 -2.65
N GLY A 17 28.46 -12.04 -1.36
CA GLY A 17 29.40 -12.35 -0.26
C GLY A 17 30.83 -11.84 -0.48
N PHE A 18 30.99 -10.54 -0.75
CA PHE A 18 32.14 -10.02 -1.49
C PHE A 18 33.44 -9.89 -0.66
N ASP A 19 34.23 -10.97 -0.60
CA ASP A 19 35.64 -10.92 -0.16
C ASP A 19 36.52 -10.25 -1.23
N PRO A 20 37.24 -9.15 -0.91
CA PRO A 20 38.15 -8.47 -1.84
C PRO A 20 39.22 -9.37 -2.49
N LYS A 21 39.57 -10.52 -1.89
CA LYS A 21 40.58 -11.44 -2.44
C LYS A 21 40.09 -12.31 -3.60
N ASN A 22 38.77 -12.37 -3.84
CA ASN A 22 38.15 -13.34 -4.74
C ASN A 22 37.25 -12.70 -5.83
N ALA A 23 37.44 -11.40 -6.10
CA ALA A 23 36.55 -10.58 -6.93
C ALA A 23 36.21 -11.17 -8.32
N ASP A 24 37.19 -11.73 -9.04
CA ASP A 24 36.96 -12.29 -10.38
C ASP A 24 36.18 -13.61 -10.36
N ALA A 25 36.34 -14.43 -9.32
CA ALA A 25 35.54 -15.63 -9.12
C ALA A 25 34.08 -15.27 -8.78
N VAL A 26 33.87 -14.25 -7.95
CA VAL A 26 32.54 -13.68 -7.64
C VAL A 26 31.90 -13.06 -8.89
N PHE A 27 32.67 -12.36 -9.72
CA PHE A 27 32.19 -11.78 -10.99
C PHE A 27 31.76 -12.84 -12.00
N ASN A 28 32.54 -13.91 -12.17
CA ASN A 28 32.17 -15.04 -13.03
C ASN A 28 30.94 -15.80 -12.50
N LYS A 29 30.81 -15.95 -11.16
CA LYS A 29 29.60 -16.49 -10.54
C LYS A 29 28.39 -15.56 -10.71
N ALA A 30 28.58 -14.24 -10.67
CA ALA A 30 27.54 -13.26 -11.01
C ALA A 30 27.11 -13.35 -12.49
N ILE A 31 28.02 -13.75 -13.38
CA ILE A 31 27.71 -14.03 -14.79
C ILE A 31 26.94 -15.35 -14.98
N SER A 32 27.26 -16.43 -14.27
CA SER A 32 26.44 -17.65 -14.32
C SER A 32 25.06 -17.44 -13.67
N VAL A 33 25.00 -16.67 -12.58
CA VAL A 33 23.76 -16.25 -11.93
C VAL A 33 22.92 -15.36 -12.86
N ARG A 34 23.52 -14.39 -13.57
CA ARG A 34 22.83 -13.58 -14.60
C ARG A 34 22.09 -14.46 -15.62
N ASP A 35 22.72 -15.55 -16.07
CA ASP A 35 22.14 -16.41 -17.11
C ASP A 35 21.05 -17.36 -16.56
N GLN A 36 21.09 -17.68 -15.26
CA GLN A 36 20.00 -18.38 -14.55
C GLN A 36 18.84 -17.45 -14.16
N PHE A 37 19.12 -16.21 -13.77
CA PHE A 37 18.14 -15.23 -13.26
C PHE A 37 17.49 -14.37 -14.36
N LYS A 38 17.70 -14.74 -15.62
CA LYS A 38 17.08 -14.15 -16.83
C LYS A 38 15.57 -13.83 -16.72
N PRO A 39 14.72 -14.53 -15.93
CA PRO A 39 13.31 -14.20 -15.76
C PRO A 39 12.95 -13.24 -14.59
N LEU A 40 13.86 -12.94 -13.65
CA LEU A 40 13.50 -12.32 -12.36
C LEU A 40 14.29 -11.04 -12.04
N VAL A 41 13.61 -10.09 -11.40
CA VAL A 41 14.01 -8.67 -11.30
C VAL A 41 14.50 -8.35 -9.88
N SER A 42 15.64 -7.67 -9.76
CA SER A 42 16.30 -7.30 -8.49
C SER A 42 16.99 -5.92 -8.55
N SER A 43 17.80 -5.57 -7.54
CA SER A 43 17.92 -4.17 -7.07
C SER A 43 19.20 -3.87 -6.25
N ILE A 44 19.53 -2.57 -6.04
CA ILE A 44 20.80 -2.10 -5.42
C ILE A 44 20.64 -0.83 -4.55
N THR A 45 20.99 -0.88 -3.25
CA THR A 45 21.15 0.24 -2.30
C THR A 45 22.33 -0.06 -1.36
N PRO A 46 23.20 0.91 -1.03
CA PRO A 46 24.34 0.68 -0.15
C PRO A 46 24.11 1.17 1.29
N HIS A 47 24.47 0.35 2.28
CA HIS A 47 24.48 0.74 3.70
C HIS A 47 25.86 1.19 4.24
N ALA A 48 26.89 1.26 3.39
CA ALA A 48 28.23 1.71 3.74
C ALA A 48 28.98 2.36 2.56
N ALA A 49 29.93 3.25 2.86
CA ALA A 49 30.68 4.03 1.87
C ALA A 49 31.91 3.29 1.32
N TYR A 50 31.69 2.26 0.49
CA TYR A 50 32.78 1.52 -0.18
C TYR A 50 33.12 2.07 -1.58
N SER A 51 34.41 2.20 -1.87
CA SER A 51 34.92 2.84 -3.09
C SER A 51 34.92 1.91 -4.32
N VAL A 52 33.74 1.68 -4.90
CA VAL A 52 33.56 0.94 -6.16
C VAL A 52 34.44 1.51 -7.29
N SER A 53 35.03 0.67 -8.15
CA SER A 53 35.92 1.15 -9.23
C SER A 53 35.24 2.12 -10.21
N LYS A 54 36.04 2.94 -10.90
CA LYS A 54 35.54 3.91 -11.88
C LYS A 54 34.90 3.20 -13.08
N GLU A 55 35.51 2.11 -13.59
CA GLU A 55 34.91 1.33 -14.67
C GLU A 55 33.59 0.68 -14.26
N LEU A 56 33.49 0.09 -13.05
CA LEU A 56 32.25 -0.55 -12.61
C LEU A 56 31.14 0.48 -12.39
N ARG A 57 31.45 1.65 -11.79
CA ARG A 57 30.49 2.77 -11.71
C ARG A 57 30.03 3.26 -13.10
N ASN A 58 30.91 3.25 -14.10
CA ASN A 58 30.54 3.60 -15.47
C ASN A 58 29.67 2.52 -16.15
N LYS A 59 30.04 1.24 -16.04
CA LYS A 59 29.24 0.10 -16.55
C LYS A 59 27.85 0.06 -15.92
N LEU A 60 27.74 0.32 -14.61
CA LEU A 60 26.44 0.42 -13.92
C LEU A 60 25.58 1.57 -14.48
N LYS A 61 26.17 2.75 -14.72
CA LYS A 61 25.49 3.89 -15.35
C LYS A 61 25.13 3.65 -16.82
N GLU A 62 25.88 2.84 -17.55
CA GLU A 62 25.57 2.47 -18.94
C GLU A 62 24.38 1.51 -18.99
N LEU A 63 24.46 0.40 -18.25
CA LEU A 63 23.53 -0.71 -18.34
C LEU A 63 22.20 -0.48 -17.61
N PHE A 64 22.20 0.37 -16.58
CA PHE A 64 21.08 0.52 -15.65
C PHE A 64 20.67 1.98 -15.41
N ALA A 65 19.51 2.15 -14.77
CA ALA A 65 18.99 3.43 -14.28
C ALA A 65 18.32 3.19 -12.92
N ILE A 66 18.48 4.14 -11.98
CA ILE A 66 17.81 4.13 -10.67
C ILE A 66 16.69 5.17 -10.75
N ASN A 67 15.45 4.70 -10.79
CA ASN A 67 14.25 5.51 -11.08
C ASN A 67 13.55 6.01 -9.81
N ALA A 68 14.31 6.25 -8.74
CA ALA A 68 13.77 6.50 -7.40
C ALA A 68 12.77 7.65 -7.34
N ALA A 69 11.68 7.43 -6.61
CA ALA A 69 10.67 8.45 -6.32
C ALA A 69 11.27 9.58 -5.46
N LYS A 70 10.71 10.79 -5.57
CA LYS A 70 11.20 11.97 -4.85
C LYS A 70 10.05 12.75 -4.25
N VAL A 71 10.23 13.24 -3.02
CA VAL A 71 9.35 14.27 -2.46
C VAL A 71 9.38 15.48 -3.40
N HIS A 72 8.21 15.92 -3.86
CA HIS A 72 8.06 17.12 -4.68
C HIS A 72 7.53 18.29 -3.85
N ILE A 73 6.53 18.02 -3.00
CA ILE A 73 5.87 18.98 -2.10
C ILE A 73 5.54 18.23 -0.81
N SER A 74 5.70 18.90 0.34
CA SER A 74 5.22 18.44 1.65
C SER A 74 4.31 19.51 2.24
N GLN A 75 3.17 19.10 2.79
CA GLN A 75 2.19 19.94 3.49
C GLN A 75 2.08 19.43 4.92
N PHE A 76 2.19 20.35 5.89
CA PHE A 76 2.16 20.06 7.32
C PHE A 76 0.84 20.56 7.90
N SER A 77 0.15 19.70 8.64
CA SER A 77 -1.13 19.99 9.27
C SER A 77 -0.99 20.20 10.78
N ASN A 78 -1.98 20.86 11.40
CA ASN A 78 -1.97 21.24 12.83
C ASN A 78 -2.02 20.01 13.77
N ASP A 79 -2.60 18.91 13.31
CA ASP A 79 -2.59 17.59 13.97
C ASP A 79 -1.22 16.87 13.89
N ARG A 80 -0.23 17.51 13.25
CA ARG A 80 1.10 16.99 12.88
C ARG A 80 1.11 15.99 11.71
N THR A 81 0.00 15.77 11.02
CA THR A 81 0.01 14.95 9.80
C THR A 81 0.83 15.64 8.70
N ILE A 82 1.72 14.89 8.02
CA ILE A 82 2.47 15.40 6.86
C ILE A 82 1.97 14.70 5.59
N LYS A 83 1.28 15.47 4.74
CA LYS A 83 0.89 15.01 3.40
C LYS A 83 2.01 15.31 2.41
N ASN A 84 2.46 14.30 1.67
CA ASN A 84 3.50 14.43 0.66
C ASN A 84 2.97 14.14 -0.73
N THR A 85 3.38 14.95 -1.70
CA THR A 85 3.30 14.62 -3.13
C THR A 85 4.66 14.08 -3.57
N PHE A 86 4.70 12.85 -4.06
CA PHE A 86 5.89 12.25 -4.65
C PHE A 86 5.83 12.38 -6.19
N LYS A 87 6.97 12.73 -6.79
CA LYS A 87 7.16 12.72 -8.24
C LYS A 87 7.94 11.49 -8.67
N LEU A 88 7.37 10.75 -9.62
CA LEU A 88 7.90 9.51 -10.18
C LEU A 88 8.78 9.80 -11.41
N TYR A 89 9.52 8.77 -11.86
CA TYR A 89 10.49 8.90 -12.97
C TYR A 89 9.85 9.33 -14.31
N ASP A 90 8.57 9.06 -14.51
CA ASP A 90 7.77 9.41 -15.68
C ASP A 90 7.02 10.75 -15.50
N ASN A 91 7.40 11.55 -14.51
CA ASN A 91 6.78 12.81 -14.09
C ASN A 91 5.35 12.71 -13.52
N ASN A 92 4.77 11.50 -13.41
CA ASN A 92 3.51 11.34 -12.71
C ASN A 92 3.67 11.67 -11.22
N LEU A 93 2.59 12.18 -10.62
CA LEU A 93 2.50 12.51 -9.21
C LEU A 93 1.62 11.48 -8.50
N ILE A 94 2.02 11.12 -7.29
CA ILE A 94 1.22 10.33 -6.34
C ILE A 94 1.31 10.95 -4.95
N GLU A 95 0.40 10.58 -4.06
CA GLU A 95 0.38 11.06 -2.67
C GLU A 95 0.80 9.96 -1.69
N GLY A 96 1.35 10.36 -0.55
CA GLY A 96 1.50 9.50 0.62
C GLY A 96 1.64 10.34 1.88
N VAL A 97 1.14 9.81 2.99
CA VAL A 97 0.88 10.61 4.20
C VAL A 97 1.59 9.98 5.39
N LEU A 98 2.33 10.79 6.14
CA LEU A 98 2.86 10.43 7.45
C LEU A 98 1.85 10.86 8.52
N ILE A 99 1.27 9.88 9.21
CA ILE A 99 0.23 10.10 10.23
C ILE A 99 0.82 9.73 11.60
N PRO A 100 1.21 10.73 12.43
CA PRO A 100 1.65 10.50 13.79
C PRO A 100 0.45 10.35 14.75
N ALA A 101 0.58 9.43 15.70
CA ALA A 101 -0.31 9.25 16.84
C ALA A 101 0.54 8.98 18.10
N PRO A 102 -0.01 9.04 19.33
CA PRO A 102 0.79 9.00 20.56
C PRO A 102 1.76 7.82 20.69
N GLU A 103 1.37 6.63 20.21
CA GLU A 103 2.19 5.40 20.24
C GLU A 103 2.50 4.83 18.84
N ARG A 104 2.04 5.49 17.77
CA ARG A 104 2.10 4.94 16.41
C ARG A 104 2.56 5.98 15.41
N MET A 105 3.34 5.54 14.44
CA MET A 105 3.76 6.32 13.30
C MET A 105 3.42 5.55 12.02
N THR A 106 2.45 6.07 11.26
CA THR A 106 1.85 5.33 10.15
C THR A 106 2.20 5.98 8.82
N ALA A 107 2.79 5.21 7.90
CA ALA A 107 2.94 5.60 6.51
C ALA A 107 1.73 5.12 5.70
N CYS A 108 0.92 6.05 5.20
CA CYS A 108 -0.10 5.78 4.20
C CYS A 108 0.52 5.88 2.79
N VAL A 109 0.48 4.79 2.03
CA VAL A 109 1.14 4.68 0.72
C VAL A 109 0.16 4.39 -0.42
N SER A 110 0.45 4.98 -1.58
CA SER A 110 -0.26 4.75 -2.84
C SER A 110 0.19 3.46 -3.52
N SER A 111 -0.72 2.85 -4.27
CA SER A 111 -0.52 1.62 -5.06
C SER A 111 -0.65 1.83 -6.57
N GLN A 112 -1.31 2.89 -7.04
CA GLN A 112 -1.48 3.23 -8.47
C GLN A 112 -1.36 4.76 -8.68
N VAL A 113 -1.20 5.16 -9.95
CA VAL A 113 -1.33 6.56 -10.39
C VAL A 113 -2.78 6.76 -10.83
N GLY A 114 -3.59 7.43 -10.01
CA GLY A 114 -5.06 7.47 -10.13
C GLY A 114 -5.71 6.15 -9.68
N CYS A 115 -7.03 6.01 -9.82
CA CYS A 115 -7.74 4.77 -9.47
C CYS A 115 -8.81 4.46 -10.52
N SER A 116 -9.01 3.19 -10.84
CA SER A 116 -10.07 2.75 -11.78
C SER A 116 -11.41 2.46 -11.09
N LEU A 117 -11.53 2.74 -9.79
CA LEU A 117 -12.75 2.56 -9.02
C LEU A 117 -13.39 3.92 -8.74
N THR A 118 -14.56 4.14 -9.32
CA THR A 118 -15.36 5.38 -9.26
C THR A 118 -16.13 5.52 -7.94
N CYS A 119 -15.44 5.36 -6.81
CA CYS A 119 -16.06 5.50 -5.49
C CYS A 119 -16.38 6.99 -5.24
N LYS A 120 -17.67 7.33 -5.10
CA LYS A 120 -18.15 8.74 -5.15
C LYS A 120 -17.57 9.64 -4.05
N PHE A 121 -17.17 9.09 -2.91
CA PHE A 121 -16.54 9.83 -1.80
C PHE A 121 -15.02 9.95 -1.92
N CYS A 122 -14.38 9.40 -2.96
CA CYS A 122 -12.92 9.38 -3.07
C CYS A 122 -12.44 10.34 -4.16
N ALA A 123 -11.64 11.36 -3.81
CA ALA A 123 -11.03 12.26 -4.80
C ALA A 123 -10.25 11.51 -5.90
N THR A 124 -9.58 10.42 -5.55
CA THR A 124 -8.85 9.57 -6.53
C THR A 124 -9.80 8.80 -7.46
N GLY A 125 -11.07 8.60 -7.09
CA GLY A 125 -12.11 8.01 -7.94
C GLY A 125 -12.59 8.93 -9.07
N TYR A 126 -12.28 10.23 -8.99
CA TYR A 126 -12.49 11.22 -10.06
C TYR A 126 -11.22 11.41 -10.93
N MET A 127 -10.13 10.70 -10.63
CA MET A 127 -8.85 10.79 -11.36
C MET A 127 -8.63 9.60 -12.29
N GLU A 128 -8.31 9.87 -13.56
CA GLU A 128 -7.96 8.83 -14.53
C GLU A 128 -6.81 7.93 -14.02
N ARG A 129 -7.04 6.60 -14.00
CA ARG A 129 -6.00 5.62 -13.70
C ARG A 129 -5.02 5.46 -14.87
N LYS A 130 -3.89 6.15 -14.78
CA LYS A 130 -2.80 6.07 -15.77
C LYS A 130 -2.07 4.73 -15.74
N ARG A 131 -1.61 4.28 -14.56
CA ARG A 131 -0.86 3.03 -14.41
C ARG A 131 -0.80 2.50 -12.98
N ASN A 132 -0.39 1.25 -12.85
CA ASN A 132 0.09 0.69 -11.59
C ASN A 132 1.46 1.26 -11.22
N LEU A 133 1.78 1.28 -9.92
CA LEU A 133 3.15 1.50 -9.43
C LEU A 133 3.98 0.21 -9.49
N ASN A 134 5.28 0.35 -9.72
CA ASN A 134 6.25 -0.73 -9.59
C ASN A 134 6.56 -0.96 -8.08
N PRO A 135 7.13 -2.11 -7.67
CA PRO A 135 7.33 -2.44 -6.25
C PRO A 135 8.24 -1.42 -5.53
N ASP A 136 9.22 -0.91 -6.25
CA ASP A 136 10.17 0.13 -5.87
C ASP A 136 9.51 1.49 -5.64
N GLU A 137 8.58 1.91 -6.50
CA GLU A 137 7.83 3.15 -6.33
C GLU A 137 6.88 3.11 -5.12
N ILE A 138 6.54 1.91 -4.62
CA ILE A 138 5.82 1.72 -3.36
C ILE A 138 6.81 1.72 -2.18
N TYR A 139 7.93 0.99 -2.30
CA TYR A 139 8.96 0.91 -1.27
C TYR A 139 9.60 2.27 -0.96
N ASP A 140 9.92 3.06 -1.99
CA ASP A 140 10.49 4.41 -1.86
C ASP A 140 9.58 5.34 -1.05
N GLN A 141 8.25 5.23 -1.18
CA GLN A 141 7.32 6.01 -0.33
C GLN A 141 7.53 5.68 1.14
N VAL A 142 7.65 4.39 1.50
CA VAL A 142 7.89 3.96 2.88
C VAL A 142 9.23 4.47 3.39
N VAL A 143 10.30 4.37 2.58
CA VAL A 143 11.64 4.89 2.94
C VAL A 143 11.63 6.40 3.17
N LEU A 144 11.00 7.16 2.27
CA LEU A 144 10.94 8.61 2.36
C LEU A 144 10.10 9.06 3.57
N LEU A 145 9.00 8.36 3.87
CA LEU A 145 8.15 8.63 5.04
C LEU A 145 8.85 8.25 6.37
N ASP A 146 9.64 7.18 6.40
CA ASP A 146 10.47 6.81 7.56
C ASP A 146 11.61 7.80 7.82
N GLN A 147 12.31 8.23 6.75
CA GLN A 147 13.32 9.29 6.84
C GLN A 147 12.71 10.61 7.32
N GLN A 148 11.55 11.00 6.78
CA GLN A 148 10.82 12.20 7.19
C GLN A 148 10.36 12.09 8.66
N SER A 149 9.89 10.92 9.09
CA SER A 149 9.48 10.68 10.48
C SER A 149 10.64 10.79 11.48
N LYS A 150 11.77 10.17 11.15
CA LYS A 150 12.99 10.25 11.97
C LYS A 150 13.51 11.70 12.05
N LEU A 151 13.42 12.45 10.96
CA LEU A 151 13.81 13.86 10.90
C LEU A 151 12.88 14.80 11.69
N ASN A 152 11.56 14.65 11.59
CA ASN A 152 10.59 15.59 12.16
C ASN A 152 10.12 15.21 13.57
N TYR A 153 10.14 13.93 13.93
CA TYR A 153 9.58 13.41 15.18
C TYR A 153 10.53 12.50 15.97
N ASN A 154 11.76 12.29 15.51
CA ASN A 154 12.75 11.38 16.11
C ASN A 154 12.20 9.96 16.36
N HIS A 155 11.31 9.49 15.47
CA HIS A 155 10.59 8.24 15.64
C HIS A 155 10.60 7.44 14.33
N PRO A 156 10.85 6.12 14.32
CA PRO A 156 10.72 5.28 13.13
C PRO A 156 9.24 5.02 12.78
N LEU A 157 8.96 4.53 11.57
CA LEU A 157 7.64 3.99 11.25
C LEU A 157 7.30 2.77 12.13
N THR A 158 6.08 2.74 12.67
CA THR A 158 5.53 1.57 13.39
C THR A 158 4.52 0.80 12.54
N ASN A 159 3.94 1.44 11.52
CA ASN A 159 2.82 0.93 10.75
C ASN A 159 2.88 1.42 9.29
N ILE A 160 2.35 0.61 8.38
CA ILE A 160 2.19 0.97 6.95
C ILE A 160 0.77 0.59 6.53
N VAL A 161 0.07 1.49 5.85
CA VAL A 161 -1.27 1.24 5.32
C VAL A 161 -1.32 1.51 3.82
N TYR A 162 -1.77 0.52 3.05
CA TYR A 162 -2.01 0.68 1.61
C TYR A 162 -3.43 1.26 1.43
N MET A 163 -3.55 2.55 1.74
CA MET A 163 -4.78 3.34 1.75
C MET A 163 -4.62 4.69 1.00
N GLY A 164 -3.51 4.87 0.26
CA GLY A 164 -3.30 6.00 -0.64
C GLY A 164 -4.03 5.81 -1.98
N MET A 165 -3.48 6.37 -3.05
CA MET A 165 -4.08 6.33 -4.38
C MET A 165 -4.08 4.91 -4.97
N GLY A 166 -5.22 4.48 -5.51
CA GLY A 166 -5.38 3.23 -6.24
C GLY A 166 -5.83 2.03 -5.42
N GLU A 167 -6.39 1.04 -6.10
CA GLU A 167 -6.82 -0.24 -5.51
C GLU A 167 -5.64 -1.23 -5.43
N PRO A 168 -5.17 -1.62 -4.22
CA PRO A 168 -4.01 -2.48 -4.08
C PRO A 168 -4.16 -3.86 -4.74
N LEU A 169 -5.37 -4.44 -4.75
CA LEU A 169 -5.58 -5.76 -5.36
C LEU A 169 -5.62 -5.71 -6.90
N LEU A 170 -5.80 -4.53 -7.51
CA LEU A 170 -5.54 -4.30 -8.95
C LEU A 170 -4.05 -4.04 -9.25
N ASN A 171 -3.20 -3.96 -8.23
CA ASN A 171 -1.73 -3.96 -8.36
C ASN A 171 -1.05 -5.10 -7.59
N TYR A 172 -1.77 -6.20 -7.39
CA TYR A 172 -1.38 -7.32 -6.52
C TYR A 172 0.10 -7.75 -6.65
N ALA A 173 0.57 -8.01 -7.87
CA ALA A 173 1.91 -8.54 -8.10
C ALA A 173 3.04 -7.57 -7.69
N ASN A 174 2.80 -6.26 -7.68
CA ASN A 174 3.78 -5.27 -7.23
C ASN A 174 3.60 -4.94 -5.74
N VAL A 175 2.37 -4.91 -5.23
CA VAL A 175 2.06 -4.78 -3.80
C VAL A 175 2.68 -5.93 -3.00
N MET A 176 2.54 -7.18 -3.47
CA MET A 176 3.15 -8.33 -2.78
C MET A 176 4.69 -8.21 -2.74
N LYS A 177 5.32 -7.76 -3.84
CA LYS A 177 6.78 -7.55 -3.91
C LYS A 177 7.28 -6.37 -3.07
N SER A 178 6.50 -5.29 -2.95
CA SER A 178 6.85 -4.18 -2.05
C SER A 178 6.75 -4.63 -0.60
N ILE A 179 5.72 -5.41 -0.24
CA ILE A 179 5.56 -6.00 1.09
C ILE A 179 6.71 -6.97 1.39
N GLU A 180 7.03 -7.90 0.48
CA GLU A 180 8.18 -8.79 0.57
C GLU A 180 9.45 -8.01 0.92
N ARG A 181 9.75 -6.94 0.17
CA ARG A 181 10.92 -6.08 0.40
C ARG A 181 10.87 -5.29 1.71
N ILE A 182 9.71 -4.80 2.14
CA ILE A 182 9.52 -4.14 3.45
C ILE A 182 9.79 -5.14 4.60
N THR A 183 9.36 -6.38 4.44
CA THR A 183 9.44 -7.43 5.48
C THR A 183 10.77 -8.19 5.51
N ALA A 184 11.59 -8.06 4.47
CA ALA A 184 12.88 -8.73 4.37
C ALA A 184 13.88 -8.22 5.43
N GLU A 185 14.74 -9.12 5.92
CA GLU A 185 15.74 -8.84 6.96
C GLU A 185 16.76 -7.78 6.53
N ASP A 186 17.14 -7.80 5.25
CA ASP A 186 18.02 -6.82 4.59
C ASP A 186 17.27 -5.60 4.03
N GLY A 187 15.94 -5.58 4.18
CA GLY A 187 15.03 -4.51 3.76
C GLY A 187 14.79 -3.48 4.85
N LEU A 188 13.53 -3.31 5.24
CA LEU A 188 13.17 -2.52 6.44
C LEU A 188 12.97 -3.40 7.68
N ASN A 189 13.09 -4.74 7.55
CA ASN A 189 12.87 -5.74 8.59
C ASN A 189 11.57 -5.50 9.39
N MET A 190 10.53 -4.99 8.73
CA MET A 190 9.27 -4.66 9.40
C MET A 190 8.36 -5.89 9.44
N ALA A 191 8.05 -6.38 10.65
CA ALA A 191 7.15 -7.52 10.83
C ALA A 191 5.78 -7.28 10.14
N ALA A 192 5.39 -8.20 9.24
CA ALA A 192 4.23 -8.05 8.34
C ALA A 192 2.90 -7.65 9.02
N ARG A 193 2.69 -8.03 10.29
CA ARG A 193 1.54 -7.61 11.12
C ARG A 193 1.43 -6.09 11.37
N ARG A 194 2.47 -5.32 11.06
CA ARG A 194 2.48 -3.84 11.08
C ARG A 194 1.92 -3.23 9.80
N ILE A 195 1.78 -4.03 8.75
CA ILE A 195 1.27 -3.65 7.43
C ILE A 195 -0.22 -4.00 7.37
N THR A 196 -1.03 -3.07 6.87
CA THR A 196 -2.44 -3.30 6.52
C THR A 196 -2.64 -3.00 5.03
N VAL A 197 -3.25 -3.94 4.30
CA VAL A 197 -3.64 -3.73 2.91
C VAL A 197 -5.16 -3.52 2.87
N SER A 198 -5.60 -2.38 2.35
CA SER A 198 -7.03 -2.13 2.11
C SER A 198 -7.45 -2.61 0.72
N THR A 199 -8.76 -2.79 0.54
CA THR A 199 -9.39 -3.03 -0.76
C THR A 199 -10.83 -2.54 -0.75
N ALA A 200 -11.31 -2.07 -1.90
CA ALA A 200 -12.72 -1.79 -2.16
C ALA A 200 -13.58 -3.06 -2.34
N GLY A 201 -12.96 -4.25 -2.24
CA GLY A 201 -13.66 -5.52 -2.20
C GLY A 201 -13.64 -6.29 -3.51
N ILE A 202 -12.46 -6.67 -4.00
CA ILE A 202 -12.36 -7.56 -5.16
C ILE A 202 -12.39 -9.02 -4.68
N ALA A 203 -13.57 -9.64 -4.67
CA ALA A 203 -13.82 -10.93 -4.02
C ALA A 203 -12.90 -12.06 -4.52
N LYS A 204 -12.59 -12.09 -5.83
CA LYS A 204 -11.63 -13.04 -6.43
C LYS A 204 -10.21 -12.87 -5.88
N MET A 205 -9.78 -11.63 -5.64
CA MET A 205 -8.44 -11.33 -5.13
C MET A 205 -8.35 -11.50 -3.61
N ILE A 206 -9.45 -11.29 -2.87
CA ILE A 206 -9.55 -11.66 -1.45
C ILE A 206 -9.40 -13.17 -1.27
N LYS A 207 -9.99 -13.99 -2.16
CA LYS A 207 -9.75 -15.45 -2.15
C LYS A 207 -8.26 -15.76 -2.40
N LYS A 208 -7.61 -15.09 -3.36
CA LYS A 208 -6.16 -15.24 -3.62
C LYS A 208 -5.27 -14.81 -2.43
N LEU A 209 -5.63 -13.78 -1.67
CA LEU A 209 -4.91 -13.44 -0.41
C LEU A 209 -4.93 -14.61 0.59
N GLY A 210 -6.02 -15.40 0.60
CA GLY A 210 -6.14 -16.61 1.39
C GLY A 210 -5.27 -17.76 0.84
N ASP A 211 -5.25 -17.96 -0.47
CA ASP A 211 -4.42 -18.99 -1.12
C ASP A 211 -2.92 -18.72 -0.94
N ASP A 212 -2.50 -17.46 -1.07
CA ASP A 212 -1.12 -17.00 -0.88
C ASP A 212 -0.73 -16.88 0.62
N GLN A 213 -1.65 -17.20 1.55
CA GLN A 213 -1.46 -17.23 3.01
C GLN A 213 -0.76 -15.99 3.58
N VAL A 214 -1.27 -14.80 3.22
CA VAL A 214 -0.61 -13.52 3.55
C VAL A 214 -0.52 -13.25 5.06
N LYS A 215 0.59 -12.64 5.48
CA LYS A 215 0.94 -12.36 6.90
C LYS A 215 0.68 -10.91 7.35
N PHE A 216 0.07 -10.10 6.48
CA PHE A 216 -0.36 -8.73 6.77
C PHE A 216 -1.86 -8.68 7.08
N ASN A 217 -2.30 -7.58 7.70
CA ASN A 217 -3.72 -7.37 8.04
C ASN A 217 -4.50 -7.00 6.77
N LEU A 218 -5.73 -7.51 6.64
CA LEU A 218 -6.65 -7.11 5.58
C LEU A 218 -7.65 -6.08 6.12
N ALA A 219 -7.75 -4.95 5.44
CA ALA A 219 -8.84 -3.99 5.57
C ALA A 219 -9.78 -4.08 4.35
N LEU A 220 -11.07 -3.87 4.56
CA LEU A 220 -12.09 -3.79 3.52
C LEU A 220 -12.81 -2.45 3.66
N SER A 221 -12.73 -1.62 2.63
CA SER A 221 -13.61 -0.47 2.43
C SER A 221 -15.04 -0.99 2.19
N LEU A 222 -15.81 -1.06 3.28
CA LEU A 222 -17.17 -1.60 3.27
C LEU A 222 -18.17 -0.48 2.99
N HIS A 223 -18.16 0.55 3.85
CA HIS A 223 -18.93 1.81 3.77
C HIS A 223 -20.47 1.71 3.60
N ALA A 224 -21.06 0.54 3.36
CA ALA A 224 -22.48 0.26 3.50
C ALA A 224 -22.69 -1.26 3.68
N ALA A 225 -23.71 -1.65 4.44
CA ALA A 225 -23.98 -3.06 4.80
C ALA A 225 -25.17 -3.69 4.07
N ASN A 226 -25.81 -2.94 3.16
CA ASN A 226 -26.71 -3.43 2.12
C ASN A 226 -26.16 -3.12 0.72
N ASP A 227 -26.50 -3.98 -0.26
CA ASP A 227 -26.02 -3.85 -1.64
C ASP A 227 -26.57 -2.60 -2.35
N ALA A 228 -27.73 -2.06 -1.93
CA ALA A 228 -28.35 -0.89 -2.57
C ALA A 228 -27.53 0.39 -2.33
N LYS A 229 -27.35 0.78 -1.07
CA LYS A 229 -26.49 1.90 -0.68
C LYS A 229 -25.04 1.66 -1.14
N ARG A 230 -24.54 0.42 -1.04
CA ARG A 230 -23.16 0.11 -1.46
C ARG A 230 -22.93 0.26 -2.96
N ASN A 231 -23.87 -0.14 -3.81
CA ASN A 231 -23.80 0.15 -5.25
C ASN A 231 -23.75 1.65 -5.52
N GLU A 232 -24.55 2.43 -4.78
CA GLU A 232 -24.62 3.88 -5.01
C GLU A 232 -23.28 4.60 -4.76
N ILE A 233 -22.56 4.27 -3.67
CA ILE A 233 -21.27 4.91 -3.34
C ILE A 233 -20.05 4.18 -3.91
N MET A 234 -20.16 2.87 -4.20
CA MET A 234 -19.06 2.00 -4.64
C MET A 234 -19.51 1.06 -5.78
N PRO A 235 -19.54 1.51 -7.05
CA PRO A 235 -20.04 0.72 -8.18
C PRO A 235 -19.35 -0.64 -8.41
N ILE A 236 -18.15 -0.86 -7.84
CA ILE A 236 -17.48 -2.18 -7.82
C ILE A 236 -18.33 -3.28 -7.15
N ASN A 237 -19.29 -2.91 -6.30
CA ASN A 237 -20.20 -3.81 -5.61
C ASN A 237 -21.17 -4.54 -6.58
N GLU A 238 -21.54 -3.93 -7.71
CA GLU A 238 -22.36 -4.59 -8.74
C GLU A 238 -21.70 -5.89 -9.27
N GLN A 239 -20.37 -5.95 -9.25
CA GLN A 239 -19.57 -7.10 -9.66
C GLN A 239 -19.05 -7.93 -8.46
N ASN A 240 -19.17 -7.40 -7.23
CA ASN A 240 -18.63 -7.98 -6.00
C ASN A 240 -19.59 -7.70 -4.83
N SER A 241 -20.81 -8.23 -4.91
CA SER A 241 -21.86 -7.98 -3.92
C SER A 241 -21.46 -8.45 -2.53
N LEU A 242 -22.16 -7.96 -1.51
CA LEU A 242 -21.90 -8.29 -0.11
C LEU A 242 -21.92 -9.80 0.16
N LYS A 243 -22.77 -10.57 -0.54
CA LYS A 243 -22.72 -12.05 -0.48
C LYS A 243 -21.38 -12.61 -1.01
N ALA A 244 -20.93 -12.16 -2.18
CA ALA A 244 -19.67 -12.61 -2.77
C ALA A 244 -18.45 -12.22 -1.90
N LEU A 245 -18.52 -11.04 -1.26
CA LEU A 245 -17.55 -10.60 -0.27
C LEU A 245 -17.57 -11.48 0.98
N ALA A 246 -18.74 -11.73 1.57
CA ALA A 246 -18.89 -12.60 2.73
C ALA A 246 -18.28 -14.00 2.51
N GLU A 247 -18.50 -14.60 1.33
CA GLU A 247 -17.88 -15.86 0.94
C GLU A 247 -16.36 -15.77 0.79
N ALA A 248 -15.85 -14.68 0.18
CA ALA A 248 -14.42 -14.46 0.01
C ALA A 248 -13.68 -14.21 1.34
N LEU A 249 -14.29 -13.44 2.24
CA LEU A 249 -13.75 -13.11 3.56
C LEU A 249 -13.72 -14.34 4.48
N LYS A 250 -14.79 -15.16 4.47
CA LYS A 250 -14.81 -16.47 5.15
C LYS A 250 -13.70 -17.39 4.64
N TYR A 251 -13.49 -17.43 3.32
CA TYR A 251 -12.40 -18.22 2.72
C TYR A 251 -11.02 -17.70 3.13
N TYR A 252 -10.78 -16.38 3.02
CA TYR A 252 -9.56 -15.72 3.50
C TYR A 252 -9.26 -16.09 4.95
N TYR A 253 -10.22 -15.85 5.87
CA TYR A 253 -10.08 -16.14 7.29
C TYR A 253 -9.85 -17.65 7.55
N SER A 254 -10.49 -18.53 6.76
CA SER A 254 -10.29 -19.98 6.89
C SER A 254 -8.83 -20.39 6.70
N LYS A 255 -8.10 -19.70 5.82
CA LYS A 255 -6.70 -19.94 5.45
C LYS A 255 -5.70 -19.21 6.34
N THR A 256 -5.89 -17.90 6.55
CA THR A 256 -4.90 -17.05 7.24
C THR A 256 -5.07 -16.99 8.75
N LYS A 257 -6.31 -17.17 9.25
CA LYS A 257 -6.74 -16.84 10.62
C LYS A 257 -6.56 -15.36 11.01
N ASN A 258 -6.16 -14.48 10.09
CA ASN A 258 -6.06 -13.05 10.34
C ASN A 258 -7.47 -12.43 10.36
N PRO A 259 -7.89 -11.73 11.43
CA PRO A 259 -9.14 -11.01 11.44
C PRO A 259 -9.12 -9.87 10.41
N VAL A 260 -10.30 -9.47 9.92
CA VAL A 260 -10.45 -8.39 8.93
C VAL A 260 -10.92 -7.11 9.62
N THR A 261 -10.39 -5.97 9.22
CA THR A 261 -10.96 -4.65 9.58
C THR A 261 -11.94 -4.21 8.50
N TYR A 262 -13.13 -3.76 8.90
CA TYR A 262 -14.06 -3.05 8.03
C TYR A 262 -13.90 -1.56 8.23
N GLU A 263 -13.51 -0.87 7.17
CA GLU A 263 -13.48 0.59 7.12
C GLU A 263 -14.89 1.07 6.71
N TYR A 264 -15.51 1.89 7.56
CA TYR A 264 -16.86 2.41 7.38
C TYR A 264 -16.83 3.93 7.56
N ILE A 265 -17.34 4.68 6.58
CA ILE A 265 -17.39 6.15 6.65
C ILE A 265 -18.86 6.50 6.88
N LEU A 266 -19.16 7.34 7.86
CA LEU A 266 -20.53 7.77 8.14
C LEU A 266 -20.85 9.06 7.38
N PHE A 267 -21.94 9.02 6.62
CA PHE A 267 -22.44 10.11 5.79
C PHE A 267 -23.84 10.52 6.29
N ASP A 268 -24.02 11.81 6.62
CA ASP A 268 -25.21 12.35 7.31
C ASP A 268 -26.49 12.04 6.54
N ASN A 269 -27.35 11.20 7.12
CA ASN A 269 -28.64 10.74 6.58
C ASN A 269 -28.54 9.87 5.31
N PHE A 270 -27.41 9.16 5.12
CA PHE A 270 -27.26 8.18 4.04
C PHE A 270 -27.06 6.76 4.56
N ASN A 271 -26.05 6.50 5.40
CA ASN A 271 -25.66 5.16 5.87
C ASN A 271 -25.39 5.11 7.38
N ASP A 272 -26.00 6.03 8.12
CA ASP A 272 -25.69 6.35 9.51
C ASP A 272 -26.89 6.17 10.46
N GLU A 273 -27.93 5.48 10.01
CA GLU A 273 -29.09 5.13 10.84
C GLU A 273 -28.84 3.86 11.66
N LEU A 274 -29.65 3.64 12.71
CA LEU A 274 -29.59 2.42 13.54
C LEU A 274 -29.90 1.14 12.73
N GLU A 275 -30.60 1.25 11.60
CA GLU A 275 -30.81 0.15 10.66
C GLU A 275 -29.49 -0.24 9.94
N ASP A 276 -28.73 0.74 9.45
CA ASP A 276 -27.40 0.51 8.85
C ASP A 276 -26.41 -0.09 9.88
N ALA A 277 -26.48 0.33 11.15
CA ALA A 277 -25.72 -0.26 12.24
C ALA A 277 -26.11 -1.72 12.49
N ALA A 278 -27.41 -2.04 12.47
CA ALA A 278 -27.91 -3.41 12.63
C ALA A 278 -27.52 -4.32 11.45
N GLU A 279 -27.56 -3.82 10.22
CA GLU A 279 -27.04 -4.51 9.03
C GLU A 279 -25.53 -4.76 9.12
N LEU A 280 -24.76 -3.75 9.53
CA LEU A 280 -23.31 -3.86 9.72
C LEU A 280 -22.99 -4.92 10.79
N ALA A 281 -23.69 -4.88 11.92
CA ALA A 281 -23.58 -5.89 12.98
C ALA A 281 -24.01 -7.29 12.50
N ALA A 282 -24.95 -7.41 11.56
CA ALA A 282 -25.30 -8.68 10.91
C ALA A 282 -24.18 -9.19 9.99
N PHE A 283 -23.58 -8.31 9.18
CA PHE A 283 -22.45 -8.64 8.30
C PHE A 283 -21.19 -9.03 9.10
N CYS A 284 -20.96 -8.41 10.26
CA CYS A 284 -19.86 -8.75 11.17
C CYS A 284 -19.94 -10.18 11.73
N LYS A 285 -21.13 -10.80 11.81
CA LYS A 285 -21.29 -12.20 12.28
C LYS A 285 -20.70 -13.25 11.32
N HIS A 286 -20.10 -12.84 10.21
CA HIS A 286 -19.53 -13.74 9.20
C HIS A 286 -18.11 -14.24 9.49
N LEU A 287 -17.29 -13.48 10.23
CA LEU A 287 -15.93 -13.85 10.65
C LEU A 287 -15.45 -12.89 11.76
N PRO A 288 -14.46 -13.26 12.59
CA PRO A 288 -13.86 -12.33 13.54
C PRO A 288 -13.29 -11.08 12.84
N CYS A 289 -13.80 -9.92 13.20
CA CYS A 289 -13.49 -8.65 12.56
C CYS A 289 -13.34 -7.50 13.56
N LYS A 290 -12.95 -6.33 13.05
CA LYS A 290 -13.06 -5.02 13.72
C LYS A 290 -13.81 -4.07 12.79
N VAL A 291 -14.49 -3.07 13.35
CA VAL A 291 -15.02 -1.94 12.59
C VAL A 291 -14.21 -0.70 12.95
N ASN A 292 -13.70 -0.02 11.94
CA ASN A 292 -13.24 1.36 12.03
C ASN A 292 -14.37 2.26 11.51
N ILE A 293 -14.98 3.05 12.39
CA ILE A 293 -15.81 4.18 11.99
C ILE A 293 -14.87 5.35 11.69
N ILE A 294 -15.10 6.03 10.56
CA ILE A 294 -14.20 7.03 9.99
C ILE A 294 -15.01 8.28 9.61
N GLU A 295 -14.49 9.45 9.95
CA GLU A 295 -15.01 10.73 9.45
C GLU A 295 -14.64 10.93 7.97
N TYR A 296 -15.61 11.34 7.18
CA TYR A 296 -15.40 11.78 5.81
C TYR A 296 -14.53 13.04 5.77
N ASN A 297 -13.58 13.06 4.83
CA ASN A 297 -12.78 14.23 4.50
C ASN A 297 -13.35 14.85 3.22
N PRO A 298 -14.03 16.02 3.28
CA PRO A 298 -14.74 16.58 2.13
C PRO A 298 -13.85 16.86 0.91
N ILE A 299 -14.42 16.59 -0.28
CA ILE A 299 -13.75 16.79 -1.58
C ILE A 299 -14.60 17.72 -2.46
N SER A 300 -13.97 18.50 -3.35
CA SER A 300 -14.64 19.46 -4.26
C SER A 300 -15.49 18.83 -5.38
N PHE A 301 -15.80 17.53 -5.29
CA PHE A 301 -16.44 16.73 -6.35
C PHE A 301 -17.62 15.89 -5.85
N ALA A 302 -17.93 15.92 -4.54
CA ALA A 302 -18.98 15.10 -3.94
C ALA A 302 -19.55 15.71 -2.66
N ASP A 303 -20.86 15.96 -2.65
CA ASP A 303 -21.60 16.71 -1.63
C ASP A 303 -21.95 15.88 -0.36
N PHE A 304 -21.13 14.88 -0.01
CA PHE A 304 -21.29 14.13 1.23
C PHE A 304 -20.94 15.00 2.46
N VAL A 305 -21.63 14.75 3.58
CA VAL A 305 -21.48 15.49 4.84
C VAL A 305 -21.19 14.50 5.97
N ASN A 306 -20.38 14.89 6.95
CA ASN A 306 -20.12 14.07 8.14
C ASN A 306 -21.39 13.94 9.00
N THR A 307 -21.70 12.71 9.40
CA THR A 307 -22.65 12.42 10.47
C THR A 307 -22.27 13.14 11.76
N LYS A 308 -23.28 13.66 12.45
CA LYS A 308 -23.10 14.41 13.72
C LYS A 308 -22.67 13.46 14.85
N GLU A 309 -21.75 13.92 15.70
CA GLU A 309 -21.17 13.21 16.86
C GLU A 309 -22.17 12.31 17.61
N ALA A 310 -23.28 12.87 18.11
CA ALA A 310 -24.29 12.10 18.86
C ALA A 310 -25.01 10.99 18.06
N LYS A 311 -25.02 11.06 16.72
CA LYS A 311 -25.55 10.00 15.83
C LYS A 311 -24.46 8.96 15.51
N THR A 312 -23.20 9.39 15.38
CA THR A 312 -22.02 8.51 15.31
C THR A 312 -21.90 7.66 16.59
N ASP A 313 -22.06 8.26 17.77
CA ASP A 313 -22.06 7.54 19.06
C ASP A 313 -23.20 6.51 19.14
N ALA A 314 -24.41 6.90 18.72
CA ALA A 314 -25.57 6.01 18.70
C ALA A 314 -25.45 4.86 17.69
N PHE A 315 -24.72 5.05 16.59
CA PHE A 315 -24.38 4.01 15.60
C PHE A 315 -23.30 3.04 16.14
N ALA A 316 -22.43 3.51 17.04
CA ALA A 316 -21.29 2.76 17.55
C ALA A 316 -21.56 1.90 18.80
N ALA A 317 -22.73 2.07 19.45
CA ALA A 317 -23.10 1.49 20.75
C ALA A 317 -23.69 0.07 20.69
#